data_AF-A0AAX3LSM9-F1
#
_entry.id   AF-A0AAX3LSM9-F1
#
_cell.length_a   1.000
_cell.length_b   1.000
_cell.length_c   1.000
_cell.angle_alpha   90.00
_cell.angle_beta   90.00
_cell.angle_gamma   90.00
#
_symmetry.space_group_name_H-M   'P 1'
#
loop_
_entity.id
_entity.type
_entity.pdbx_description
1 polymer ?
#
loop_
_entity_poly.entity_id
_entity_poly.type
_entity_poly.pdbx_seq_one_letter_code
_entity_poly.pdbx_strand_id
1 'polypeptide(L)'
;MSDTSTNPDVVESQGDATYRVTANELRQFVERIERLDAEKKDLAEQQKEVMAEAKSRGYDTKVLRKVIALRKRDKDDIAEEEAVMEMYKEALGM
;
A
#
# COMPACT_ATOMS: atom_id res chain seq x y z
N MET A 1 -62.80 -12.63 -29.32
CA MET A 1 -61.60 -13.41 -29.68
C MET A 1 -60.43 -12.51 -29.40
N SER A 2 -59.87 -12.67 -28.21
CA SER A 2 -58.87 -11.80 -27.62
C SER A 2 -57.54 -12.52 -27.73
N ASP A 3 -56.68 -12.09 -28.64
CA ASP A 3 -55.29 -12.54 -28.69
C ASP A 3 -54.41 -11.32 -29.00
N THR A 4 -54.37 -10.40 -28.04
CA THR A 4 -53.20 -9.54 -27.87
C THR A 4 -52.18 -10.37 -27.11
N SER A 5 -51.42 -11.18 -27.85
CA SER A 5 -50.18 -11.75 -27.32
C SER A 5 -49.22 -10.59 -27.04
N THR A 6 -49.20 -10.16 -25.79
CA THR A 6 -48.15 -9.28 -25.24
C THR A 6 -46.83 -10.02 -25.37
N ASN A 7 -46.02 -9.58 -26.32
CA ASN A 7 -44.62 -9.94 -26.41
C ASN A 7 -43.93 -9.58 -25.08
N PRO A 8 -43.25 -10.51 -24.39
CA PRO A 8 -42.46 -10.16 -23.22
C PRO A 8 -41.14 -9.58 -23.73
N ASP A 9 -41.20 -8.39 -24.31
CA ASP A 9 -40.00 -7.61 -24.63
C ASP A 9 -39.32 -7.27 -23.30
N VAL A 10 -38.34 -8.11 -22.96
CA VAL A 10 -37.08 -7.79 -22.30
C VAL A 10 -36.91 -6.30 -22.01
N VAL A 11 -37.39 -5.89 -20.84
CA VAL A 11 -36.94 -4.65 -20.22
C VAL A 11 -35.60 -4.97 -19.56
N GLU A 12 -34.56 -5.17 -20.37
CA GLU A 12 -33.18 -5.12 -19.89
C GLU A 12 -32.94 -3.69 -19.38
N SER A 13 -33.15 -3.53 -18.08
CA SER A 13 -33.03 -2.28 -17.35
C SER A 13 -31.61 -1.72 -17.50
N GLN A 14 -31.49 -0.46 -17.92
CA GLN A 14 -30.23 0.31 -17.93
C GLN A 14 -29.49 0.26 -16.56
N GLY A 15 -30.19 -0.07 -15.47
CA GLY A 15 -29.62 -0.32 -14.15
C GLY A 15 -28.69 -1.55 -14.11
N ASP A 16 -29.00 -2.63 -14.83
CA ASP A 16 -28.14 -3.83 -14.86
C ASP A 16 -26.86 -3.59 -15.66
N ALA A 17 -26.94 -2.83 -16.76
CA ALA A 17 -25.76 -2.45 -17.52
C ALA A 17 -24.83 -1.55 -16.70
N THR A 18 -25.38 -0.55 -16.00
CA THR A 18 -24.62 0.34 -15.11
C THR A 18 -24.01 -0.43 -13.94
N TYR A 19 -24.79 -1.31 -13.30
CA TYR A 19 -24.31 -2.17 -12.20
C TYR A 19 -23.18 -3.09 -12.65
N ARG A 20 -23.29 -3.72 -13.83
CA ARG A 20 -22.23 -4.56 -14.41
C ARG A 20 -20.96 -3.77 -14.72
N VAL A 21 -21.07 -2.53 -15.22
CA VAL A 21 -19.92 -1.64 -15.45
C VAL A 21 -19.22 -1.32 -14.12
N THR A 22 -19.98 -0.92 -13.09
CA THR A 22 -19.42 -0.62 -11.76
C THR A 22 -18.81 -1.85 -11.08
N ALA A 23 -19.41 -3.04 -11.25
CA ALA A 23 -18.88 -4.29 -10.71
C ALA A 23 -17.58 -4.72 -11.41
N ASN A 24 -17.47 -4.50 -12.72
CA ASN A 24 -16.25 -4.78 -13.48
C ASN A 24 -15.11 -3.82 -13.12
N GLU A 25 -15.41 -2.54 -12.86
CA GLU A 25 -14.43 -1.57 -12.38
C GLU A 25 -13.94 -1.91 -10.96
N LEU A 26 -14.87 -2.23 -10.05
CA LEU A 26 -14.52 -2.68 -8.70
C LEU A 26 -13.62 -3.92 -8.73
N ARG A 27 -13.94 -4.92 -9.57
CA ARG A 27 -13.12 -6.12 -9.73
C ARG A 27 -11.70 -5.78 -10.20
N GLN A 28 -11.53 -4.86 -11.14
CA GLN A 28 -10.20 -4.43 -11.60
C GLN A 28 -9.39 -3.76 -10.49
N PHE A 29 -10.02 -2.95 -9.63
CA PHE A 29 -9.34 -2.37 -8.47
C PHE A 29 -8.90 -3.45 -7.48
N VAL A 30 -9.77 -4.42 -7.18
CA VAL A 30 -9.46 -5.54 -6.28
C VAL A 30 -8.29 -6.36 -6.83
N GLU A 31 -8.35 -6.80 -8.08
CA GLU A 31 -7.28 -7.59 -8.72
C GLU A 31 -5.94 -6.84 -8.73
N ARG A 32 -5.97 -5.52 -8.97
CA ARG A 32 -4.77 -4.68 -8.90
C ARG A 32 -4.18 -4.63 -7.50
N ILE A 33 -5.01 -4.48 -6.46
CA ILE A 33 -4.55 -4.42 -5.07
C ILE A 33 -4.02 -5.79 -4.65
N GLU A 34 -4.71 -6.89 -4.97
CA GLU A 34 -4.25 -8.24 -4.65
C GLU A 34 -2.89 -8.55 -5.29
N ARG A 35 -2.67 -8.12 -6.54
CA ARG A 35 -1.35 -8.24 -7.18
C ARG A 35 -0.28 -7.42 -6.45
N LEU A 36 -0.59 -6.17 -6.08
CA LEU A 36 0.34 -5.33 -5.32
C LEU A 36 0.66 -5.90 -3.94
N ASP A 37 -0.31 -6.52 -3.27
CA ASP A 37 -0.11 -7.18 -1.97
C ASP A 37 0.75 -8.45 -2.10
N ALA A 38 0.57 -9.22 -3.17
CA ALA A 38 1.45 -10.35 -3.49
C ALA A 38 2.89 -9.88 -3.74
N GLU A 39 3.09 -8.86 -4.59
CA GLU A 39 4.41 -8.27 -4.86
C GLU A 39 5.06 -7.72 -3.57
N LYS A 40 4.26 -7.06 -2.71
CA LYS A 40 4.74 -6.54 -1.42
C LYS A 40 5.17 -7.67 -0.48
N LYS A 41 4.46 -8.79 -0.48
CA LYS A 41 4.83 -9.98 0.31
C LYS A 41 6.16 -10.56 -0.19
N ASP A 42 6.30 -10.74 -1.50
CA ASP A 42 7.52 -11.27 -2.11
C ASP A 42 8.72 -10.36 -1.81
N LEU A 43 8.54 -9.04 -1.94
CA LEU A 43 9.56 -8.06 -1.56
C LEU A 43 9.91 -8.11 -0.07
N ALA A 44 8.92 -8.33 0.80
CA ALA A 44 9.18 -8.48 2.23
C ALA A 44 9.96 -9.76 2.56
N GLU A 45 9.74 -10.85 1.82
CA GLU A 45 10.51 -12.09 1.94
C GLU A 45 11.96 -11.88 1.47
N GLN A 46 12.18 -11.25 0.32
CA GLN A 46 13.51 -10.89 -0.16
C GLN A 46 14.27 -10.00 0.84
N GLN A 47 13.60 -9.02 1.45
CA GLN A 47 14.21 -8.19 2.50
C GLN A 47 14.65 -9.00 3.73
N LYS A 48 13.89 -10.03 4.12
CA LYS A 48 14.25 -10.92 5.22
C LYS A 48 15.47 -11.77 4.86
N GLU A 49 15.56 -12.27 3.64
CA GLU A 49 16.71 -13.04 3.15
C GLU A 49 18.00 -12.21 3.20
N VAL A 50 17.97 -10.97 2.69
CA VAL A 50 19.14 -10.06 2.76
C VAL A 50 19.56 -9.79 4.20
N MET A 51 18.60 -9.60 5.11
CA MET A 51 18.90 -9.42 6.54
C MET A 51 19.47 -10.69 7.18
N ALA A 52 19.00 -11.87 6.78
CA ALA A 52 19.52 -13.15 7.24
C ALA A 52 20.95 -13.41 6.72
N GLU A 53 21.22 -13.05 5.47
CA GLU A 53 22.55 -13.10 4.87
C GLU A 53 23.52 -12.14 5.56
N ALA A 54 23.10 -10.91 5.83
CA ALA A 54 23.90 -9.97 6.62
C ALA A 54 24.23 -10.55 8.00
N LYS A 55 23.26 -11.20 8.65
CA LYS A 55 23.48 -11.88 9.94
C LYS A 55 24.48 -13.04 9.83
N SER A 56 24.38 -13.88 8.81
CA SER A 56 25.28 -15.03 8.63
C SER A 56 26.72 -14.59 8.32
N ARG A 57 26.88 -13.43 7.66
CA ARG A 57 28.17 -12.77 7.44
C ARG A 57 28.72 -12.06 8.69
N GLY A 58 27.99 -12.04 9.80
CA GLY A 58 28.42 -11.47 11.08
C GLY A 58 28.03 -10.02 11.33
N TYR A 59 27.19 -9.41 10.49
CA TYR A 59 26.69 -8.05 10.72
C TYR A 59 25.55 -8.01 11.75
N ASP A 60 25.49 -6.94 12.54
CA ASP A 60 24.37 -6.68 13.43
C ASP A 60 23.16 -6.14 12.63
N THR A 61 22.16 -7.00 12.43
CA THR A 61 20.91 -6.65 11.76
C THR A 61 20.11 -5.53 12.46
N LYS A 62 20.28 -5.32 13.77
CA LYS A 62 19.63 -4.20 14.49
C LYS A 62 20.26 -2.88 14.08
N VAL A 63 21.59 -2.82 14.02
CA VAL A 63 22.32 -1.64 13.57
C VAL A 63 22.03 -1.36 12.09
N LEU A 64 22.02 -2.38 11.23
CA LEU A 64 21.66 -2.22 9.82
C LEU A 64 20.26 -1.64 9.63
N ARG A 65 19.24 -2.10 10.38
CA ARG A 65 17.90 -1.50 10.33
C ARG A 65 17.90 -0.03 10.75
N LYS A 66 18.67 0.34 11.79
CA LYS A 66 18.82 1.75 12.20
C LYS A 66 19.47 2.59 11.10
N VAL A 67 20.53 2.10 10.47
CA VAL A 67 21.20 2.79 9.35
C VAL A 67 20.24 2.96 8.17
N ILE A 68 19.47 1.93 7.81
CA ILE A 68 18.46 2.04 6.74
C ILE A 68 17.39 3.06 7.11
N ALA A 69 16.89 3.06 8.35
CA ALA A 69 15.89 4.02 8.81
C ALA A 69 16.42 5.46 8.79
N LEU A 70 17.65 5.68 9.27
CA LEU A 70 18.33 6.98 9.19
C LEU A 70 18.51 7.45 7.75
N ARG A 71 18.85 6.53 6.84
CA ARG A 71 18.98 6.83 5.40
C ARG A 71 17.65 7.04 4.69
N LYS A 72 16.54 6.58 5.28
CA LYS A 72 15.19 6.74 4.75
C LYS A 72 14.52 8.02 5.22
N ARG A 73 14.93 8.58 6.35
CA ARG A 73 14.46 9.88 6.81
C ARG A 73 14.83 10.94 5.77
N ASP A 74 13.85 11.74 5.39
CA ASP A 74 14.09 12.84 4.47
C ASP A 74 14.99 13.87 5.15
N LYS A 75 15.81 14.59 4.38
CA LYS A 75 16.68 15.63 4.94
C LYS A 75 15.86 16.70 5.66
N ASP A 76 14.64 16.94 5.18
CA ASP A 76 13.71 17.90 5.74
C ASP A 76 13.14 17.39 7.08
N ASP A 77 12.77 16.09 7.17
CA ASP A 77 12.35 15.47 8.45
C ASP A 77 13.47 15.51 9.50
N ILE A 78 14.73 15.29 9.08
CA ILE A 78 15.90 15.37 9.95
C ILE A 78 16.10 16.81 10.43
N ALA A 79 15.97 17.79 9.53
CA ALA A 79 16.13 19.21 9.87
C ALA A 79 15.03 19.71 10.81
N GLU A 80 13.78 19.29 10.62
CA GLU A 80 12.67 19.62 11.52
C GLU A 80 12.87 19.01 12.91
N GLU A 81 13.23 17.72 12.98
CA GLU A 81 13.46 17.05 14.26
C GLU A 81 14.69 17.61 14.99
N GLU A 82 15.75 17.98 14.26
CA GLU A 82 16.92 18.67 14.82
C GLU A 82 16.56 20.06 15.35
N ALA A 83 15.78 20.86 14.61
CA ALA A 83 15.35 22.18 15.05
C ALA A 83 14.49 22.11 16.32
N VAL A 84 13.56 21.15 16.40
CA VAL A 84 12.75 20.93 17.60
C VAL A 84 13.62 20.45 18.76
N MET A 85 14.60 19.56 18.49
CA MET A 85 15.51 19.07 19.50
C MET A 85 16.44 20.17 20.04
N GLU A 86 16.91 21.08 19.19
CA GLU A 86 17.72 22.22 19.57
C GLU A 86 16.93 23.19 20.46
N MET A 87 15.67 23.50 20.10
CA MET A 87 14.77 24.28 20.95
C MET A 87 14.57 23.65 22.33
N TYR A 88 14.42 22.32 22.40
CA TYR A 88 14.30 21.62 23.68
C TYR A 88 15.61 21.63 24.49
N LYS A 89 16.77 21.51 23.85
CA LYS A 89 18.07 21.61 24.52
C LYS A 89 18.30 23.00 25.09
N GLU A 90 18.01 24.04 24.32
CA GLU A 90 18.04 25.43 24.80
C GLU A 90 17.11 25.62 26.00
N ALA A 91 15.87 25.13 25.92
CA ALA A 91 14.91 25.22 27.01
C ALA A 91 15.34 24.45 28.28
N LEU A 92 16.14 23.39 28.12
CA LEU A 92 16.70 22.59 29.21
C LEU A 92 18.09 23.05 29.65
N GLY A 93 18.69 24.05 28.99
CA GLY A 93 20.02 24.56 29.28
C GLY A 93 21.16 23.57 28.99
N MET A 94 20.98 22.71 27.99
CA MET A 94 21.93 21.67 27.55
C MET A 94 22.76 22.09 26.35
#